data_AF-A0A6G3XTI9-F1
#
_entry.id   AF-A0A6G3XTI9-F1
#
_cell.length_a   1.000
_cell.length_b   1.000
_cell.length_c   1.000
_cell.angle_alpha   90.00
_cell.angle_beta   90.00
_cell.angle_gamma   90.00
#
_symmetry.space_group_name_H-M   'P 1'
#
loop_
_entity.id
_entity.type
_entity.pdbx_description
1 polymer ?
#
loop_
_entity_poly.entity_id
_entity_poly.type
_entity_poly.pdbx_seq_one_letter_code
_entity_poly.pdbx_strand_id
1 'polypeptide(L)'
;PDPGGPPVIYRAAGELPDGPDEAAVHHARGTVASADVARLAKALGIPGTPRSEGTSWVVGDDDGPGALLKVTKQAPGTWTFARTTPPKPCESGMMCANGASEPGGDPVSEKAAKAAAVPVLKATGQDDAALNAGQLMGDVRVVNADPKIDGLPTYGWSTGVQVGPDGEVTGGSGHLKALEKGAVYPAVGADEALKQLNAASRGKGDADRDIGGCATPVPLEGEPKPSDPQCVPSNGK
;
A
#
# COMPACT_ATOMS: atom_id res chain seq x y z
N PRO A 1 14.61 -11.76 2.29
CA PRO A 1 15.77 -11.95 3.20
C PRO A 1 15.27 -12.28 4.60
N ASP A 2 15.71 -13.41 5.14
CA ASP A 2 15.36 -13.89 6.47
C ASP A 2 16.04 -13.02 7.54
N PRO A 3 15.31 -12.46 8.52
CA PRO A 3 15.89 -11.67 9.61
C PRO A 3 16.81 -12.46 10.55
N GLY A 4 16.93 -13.80 10.41
CA GLY A 4 17.84 -14.69 11.15
C GLY A 4 19.00 -15.28 10.32
N GLY A 5 19.25 -14.80 9.10
CA GLY A 5 20.36 -15.27 8.26
C GLY A 5 21.76 -14.83 8.73
N PRO A 6 22.84 -15.44 8.21
CA PRO A 6 24.22 -15.03 8.51
C PRO A 6 24.44 -13.55 8.18
N PRO A 7 25.39 -12.87 8.85
CA PRO A 7 25.59 -11.43 8.70
C PRO A 7 25.81 -11.06 7.24
N VAL A 8 24.90 -10.25 6.70
CA VAL A 8 24.94 -9.76 5.31
C VAL A 8 25.67 -8.43 5.28
N ILE A 9 26.67 -8.30 4.40
CA ILE A 9 27.30 -7.02 4.09
C ILE A 9 26.75 -6.51 2.76
N TYR A 10 26.01 -5.42 2.83
CA TYR A 10 25.48 -4.69 1.70
C TYR A 10 26.58 -3.82 1.08
N ARG A 11 26.64 -3.82 -0.26
CA ARG A 11 27.49 -2.95 -1.06
C ARG A 11 26.63 -2.24 -2.08
N ALA A 12 26.89 -0.94 -2.27
CA ALA A 12 26.31 -0.20 -3.38
C ALA A 12 26.85 -0.78 -4.70
N ALA A 13 25.98 -1.03 -5.66
CA ALA A 13 26.37 -1.49 -6.99
C ALA A 13 26.95 -0.36 -7.86
N GLY A 14 26.75 0.90 -7.46
CA GLY A 14 27.24 2.09 -8.13
C GLY A 14 27.38 3.25 -7.14
N GLU A 15 27.50 4.46 -7.68
CA GLU A 15 27.56 5.68 -6.87
C GLU A 15 26.27 5.86 -6.05
N LEU A 16 26.44 6.24 -4.79
CA LEU A 16 25.32 6.49 -3.90
C LEU A 16 24.72 7.87 -4.19
N PRO A 17 23.39 8.01 -4.14
CA PRO A 17 22.75 9.28 -4.48
C PRO A 17 23.00 10.33 -3.40
N ASP A 18 23.16 11.58 -3.83
CA ASP A 18 23.09 12.73 -2.96
C ASP A 18 21.65 12.94 -2.47
N GLY A 19 21.53 13.29 -1.19
CA GLY A 19 20.28 13.69 -0.54
C GLY A 19 20.40 15.10 0.04
N PRO A 20 19.29 15.72 0.45
CA PRO A 20 19.37 17.00 1.12
C PRO A 20 20.01 16.85 2.51
N ASP A 21 20.68 17.88 3.00
CA ASP A 21 21.26 17.89 4.36
C ASP A 21 20.17 17.88 5.45
N GLU A 22 18.98 18.39 5.12
CA GLU A 22 17.81 18.40 5.99
C GLU A 22 16.53 18.06 5.21
N ALA A 23 15.59 17.41 5.88
CA ALA A 23 14.28 17.10 5.30
C ALA A 23 13.16 17.39 6.30
N ALA A 24 12.01 17.82 5.78
CA ALA A 24 10.82 18.02 6.60
C ALA A 24 10.09 16.71 6.85
N VAL A 25 9.54 16.55 8.05
CA VAL A 25 8.47 15.58 8.26
C VAL A 25 7.18 16.11 7.65
N HIS A 26 6.35 15.20 7.16
CA HIS A 26 5.09 15.55 6.52
C HIS A 26 3.93 14.84 7.21
N HIS A 27 2.89 15.59 7.56
CA HIS A 27 1.75 15.09 8.33
C HIS A 27 0.46 15.14 7.53
N ALA A 28 -0.32 14.06 7.59
CA ALA A 28 -1.70 14.07 7.12
C ALA A 28 -2.58 14.70 8.21
N ARG A 29 -3.12 15.89 7.96
CA ARG A 29 -3.97 16.62 8.92
C ARG A 29 -5.25 17.13 8.28
N GLY A 30 -6.21 17.41 9.16
CA GLY A 30 -7.53 17.91 8.79
C GLY A 30 -8.45 16.83 8.22
N THR A 31 -9.47 17.28 7.52
CA THR A 31 -10.55 16.42 7.01
C THR A 31 -10.77 16.61 5.52
N VAL A 32 -11.25 15.55 4.87
CA VAL A 32 -11.71 15.56 3.48
C VAL A 32 -13.09 16.22 3.42
N ALA A 33 -13.22 17.26 2.60
CA ALA A 33 -14.52 17.88 2.35
C ALA A 33 -15.33 17.04 1.34
N SER A 34 -16.66 17.04 1.48
CA SER A 34 -17.56 16.38 0.52
C SER A 34 -17.31 16.86 -0.93
N ALA A 35 -16.98 18.14 -1.12
CA ALA A 35 -16.64 18.68 -2.44
C ALA A 35 -15.40 18.03 -3.09
N ASP A 36 -14.39 17.66 -2.29
CA ASP A 36 -13.22 16.94 -2.80
C ASP A 36 -13.60 15.54 -3.29
N VAL A 37 -14.44 14.85 -2.53
CA VAL A 37 -14.97 13.53 -2.91
C VAL A 37 -15.84 13.61 -4.15
N ALA A 38 -16.67 14.65 -4.28
CA ALA A 38 -17.50 14.87 -5.47
C ALA A 38 -16.65 15.09 -6.73
N ARG A 39 -15.52 15.79 -6.64
CA ARG A 39 -14.59 15.91 -7.78
C ARG A 39 -14.00 14.57 -8.18
N LEU A 40 -13.56 13.76 -7.21
CA LEU A 40 -13.01 12.43 -7.48
C LEU A 40 -14.06 11.50 -8.08
N ALA A 41 -15.27 11.47 -7.53
CA ALA A 41 -16.39 10.67 -8.07
C ALA A 41 -16.71 11.05 -9.52
N LYS A 42 -16.73 12.35 -9.83
CA LYS A 42 -16.92 12.84 -11.20
C LYS A 42 -15.82 12.36 -12.15
N ALA A 43 -14.55 12.39 -11.71
CA ALA A 43 -13.43 11.90 -12.52
C ALA A 43 -13.49 10.38 -12.75
N LEU A 44 -14.06 9.63 -11.82
CA LEU A 44 -14.31 8.19 -11.92
C LEU A 44 -15.61 7.83 -12.65
N GLY A 45 -16.37 8.83 -13.11
CA GLY A 45 -17.65 8.61 -13.81
C GLY A 45 -18.76 8.03 -12.93
N ILE A 46 -18.69 8.23 -11.61
CA ILE A 46 -19.70 7.75 -10.67
C ILE A 46 -20.78 8.83 -10.51
N PRO A 47 -22.03 8.57 -10.91
CA PRO A 47 -23.11 9.52 -10.69
C PRO A 47 -23.48 9.59 -9.20
N GLY A 48 -23.96 10.76 -8.77
CA GLY A 48 -24.49 10.98 -7.42
C GLY A 48 -23.68 11.96 -6.58
N THR A 49 -24.07 12.09 -5.31
CA THR A 49 -23.43 12.99 -4.35
C THR A 49 -22.84 12.20 -3.18
N PRO A 50 -21.73 12.67 -2.56
CA PRO A 50 -21.14 11.98 -1.42
C PRO A 50 -22.07 11.94 -0.22
N ARG A 51 -22.41 10.73 0.20
CA ARG A 51 -23.16 10.42 1.40
C ARG A 51 -22.19 10.22 2.56
N SER A 52 -22.56 10.71 3.73
CA SER A 52 -21.77 10.54 4.94
C SER A 52 -22.18 9.24 5.64
N GLU A 53 -21.27 8.28 5.74
CA GLU A 53 -21.50 6.99 6.39
C GLU A 53 -20.39 6.70 7.40
N GLY A 54 -20.72 6.76 8.70
CA GLY A 54 -19.74 6.57 9.77
C GLY A 54 -18.52 7.49 9.58
N THR A 55 -17.33 6.89 9.48
CA THR A 55 -16.05 7.58 9.27
C THR A 55 -15.69 7.83 7.80
N SER A 56 -16.60 7.53 6.86
CA SER A 56 -16.36 7.60 5.43
C SER A 56 -17.37 8.50 4.69
N TRP A 57 -16.92 9.03 3.56
CA TRP A 57 -17.77 9.47 2.46
C TRP A 57 -17.96 8.29 1.50
N VAL A 58 -19.18 8.13 0.99
CA VAL A 58 -19.54 7.06 0.06
C VAL A 58 -20.27 7.67 -1.14
N VAL A 59 -19.88 7.29 -2.35
CA VAL A 59 -20.56 7.66 -3.60
C VAL A 59 -20.74 6.39 -4.41
N GLY A 60 -21.91 6.20 -5.01
CA GLY A 60 -22.22 4.95 -5.67
C GLY A 60 -22.87 3.96 -4.72
N ASP A 61 -22.74 2.67 -5.06
CA ASP A 61 -23.89 1.79 -5.04
C ASP A 61 -24.33 1.25 -3.67
N ASP A 62 -25.66 1.18 -3.55
CA ASP A 62 -26.39 0.06 -2.93
C ASP A 62 -27.41 -0.60 -3.91
N ASP A 63 -27.59 -0.07 -5.13
CA ASP A 63 -28.24 -0.72 -6.31
C ASP A 63 -27.98 0.13 -7.57
N GLY A 64 -26.83 0.80 -7.60
CA GLY A 64 -26.41 1.69 -8.69
C GLY A 64 -25.83 0.92 -9.88
N PRO A 65 -25.15 1.60 -10.82
CA PRO A 65 -24.59 0.98 -12.03
C PRO A 65 -23.36 0.06 -11.78
N GLY A 66 -23.22 -0.51 -10.58
CA GLY A 66 -22.10 -1.37 -10.19
C GLY A 66 -20.80 -0.59 -9.97
N ALA A 67 -20.81 0.45 -9.14
CA ALA A 67 -19.62 1.26 -8.88
C ALA A 67 -19.68 1.91 -7.50
N LEU A 68 -18.60 1.79 -6.73
CA LEU A 68 -18.50 2.30 -5.36
C LEU A 68 -17.19 3.05 -5.15
N LEU A 69 -17.29 4.29 -4.66
CA LEU A 69 -16.18 5.06 -4.13
C LEU A 69 -16.37 5.23 -2.63
N LYS A 70 -15.39 4.82 -1.84
CA LYS A 70 -15.33 5.04 -0.40
C LYS A 70 -14.09 5.88 -0.07
N VAL A 71 -14.26 6.93 0.74
CA VAL A 71 -13.19 7.84 1.14
C VAL A 71 -13.22 8.04 2.65
N THR A 72 -12.09 7.89 3.33
CA THR A 72 -12.00 8.20 4.76
C THR A 72 -12.14 9.71 5.00
N LYS A 73 -12.94 10.12 5.99
CA LYS A 73 -13.15 11.56 6.27
C LYS A 73 -11.92 12.26 6.85
N GLN A 74 -11.11 11.54 7.62
CA GLN A 74 -9.87 12.06 8.18
C GLN A 74 -8.75 12.00 7.15
N ALA A 75 -7.85 12.99 7.18
CA ALA A 75 -6.63 12.94 6.41
C ALA A 75 -5.82 11.66 6.74
N PRO A 76 -5.18 11.03 5.74
CA PRO A 76 -4.95 11.53 4.38
C PRO A 76 -6.12 11.35 3.40
N GLY A 77 -7.26 10.87 3.88
CA GLY A 77 -8.43 10.65 3.04
C GLY A 77 -8.24 9.46 2.13
N THR A 78 -7.77 8.33 2.68
CA THR A 78 -7.58 7.09 1.92
C THR A 78 -8.88 6.74 1.22
N TRP A 79 -8.79 6.55 -0.09
CA TRP A 79 -9.92 6.22 -0.93
C TRP A 79 -9.72 4.90 -1.66
N THR A 80 -10.83 4.23 -1.94
CA THR A 80 -10.90 3.02 -2.74
C THR A 80 -12.06 3.15 -3.71
N PHE A 81 -11.83 2.76 -4.96
CA PHE A 81 -12.83 2.67 -6.00
C PHE A 81 -12.84 1.25 -6.57
N ALA A 82 -14.04 0.73 -6.81
CA ALA A 82 -14.23 -0.50 -7.56
C ALA A 82 -15.49 -0.38 -8.41
N ARG A 83 -15.39 -0.87 -9.65
CA ARG A 83 -16.52 -1.12 -10.53
C ARG A 83 -16.84 -2.61 -10.48
N THR A 84 -18.06 -2.93 -10.08
CA THR A 84 -18.59 -4.29 -10.06
C THR A 84 -19.19 -4.56 -11.44
N THR A 85 -18.64 -5.51 -12.18
CA THR A 85 -19.31 -6.01 -13.39
C THR A 85 -20.46 -6.91 -12.95
N PRO A 86 -21.73 -6.63 -13.31
CA PRO A 86 -22.81 -7.54 -13.02
C PRO A 86 -22.51 -8.91 -13.65
N PRO A 87 -22.76 -10.04 -12.96
CA PRO A 87 -22.62 -11.34 -13.58
C PRO A 87 -23.53 -11.41 -14.80
N LYS A 88 -23.02 -11.92 -15.94
CA LYS A 88 -23.85 -12.17 -17.12
C LYS A 88 -25.01 -13.09 -16.72
N PRO A 89 -26.28 -12.76 -17.06
CA PRO A 89 -27.39 -13.67 -16.81
C PRO A 89 -27.10 -15.00 -17.49
N CYS A 90 -27.19 -16.09 -16.73
CA CYS A 90 -27.05 -17.42 -17.31
C CYS A 90 -28.23 -17.68 -18.24
N GLU A 91 -27.97 -18.31 -19.40
CA GLU A 91 -29.05 -18.76 -20.26
C GLU A 91 -29.96 -19.71 -19.47
N SER A 92 -31.27 -19.51 -19.59
CA SER A 92 -32.28 -20.29 -18.86
C SER A 92 -32.12 -21.79 -19.12
N GLY A 93 -31.84 -22.57 -18.08
CA GLY A 93 -31.70 -24.02 -18.15
C GLY A 93 -30.26 -24.55 -18.10
N MET A 94 -29.25 -23.67 -18.10
CA MET A 94 -27.85 -24.05 -17.90
C MET A 94 -27.40 -23.66 -16.49
N MET A 95 -26.80 -24.60 -15.75
CA MET A 95 -26.16 -24.24 -14.47
C MET A 95 -25.05 -23.24 -14.74
N CYS A 96 -25.07 -22.10 -14.06
CA CYS A 96 -23.98 -21.14 -14.13
C CYS A 96 -22.69 -21.85 -13.73
N ALA A 97 -21.71 -21.91 -14.64
CA ALA A 97 -20.37 -22.28 -14.23
C ALA A 97 -19.92 -21.22 -13.21
N ASN A 98 -19.61 -21.62 -11.97
CA ASN A 98 -18.99 -20.76 -10.96
C ASN A 98 -17.53 -20.39 -11.32
N GLY A 99 -17.17 -20.44 -12.60
CA GLY A 99 -15.89 -19.97 -13.09
C GLY A 99 -15.89 -18.45 -13.04
N ALA A 100 -14.86 -17.88 -12.43
CA ALA A 100 -14.51 -16.49 -12.67
C ALA A 100 -14.63 -16.24 -14.18
N SER A 101 -15.39 -15.22 -14.58
CA SER A 101 -15.43 -14.83 -15.99
C SER A 101 -13.99 -14.68 -16.44
N GLU A 102 -13.56 -15.51 -17.40
CA GLU A 102 -12.17 -15.42 -17.85
C GLU A 102 -11.93 -13.98 -18.32
N PRO A 103 -10.85 -13.32 -17.85
CA PRO A 103 -10.52 -11.97 -18.27
C PRO A 103 -10.49 -11.94 -19.80
N GLY A 104 -11.45 -11.22 -20.36
CA GLY A 104 -11.82 -11.31 -21.76
C GLY A 104 -11.23 -10.12 -22.49
N GLY A 105 -9.94 -10.18 -22.82
CA GLY A 105 -9.28 -9.18 -23.66
C GLY A 105 -7.79 -9.05 -23.38
N ASP A 106 -7.08 -8.48 -24.35
CA ASP A 106 -5.72 -8.03 -24.13
C ASP A 106 -5.73 -6.73 -23.31
N PRO A 107 -4.82 -6.56 -22.33
CA PRO A 107 -4.68 -5.29 -21.64
C PRO A 107 -4.42 -4.16 -22.62
N VAL A 108 -5.05 -3.00 -22.38
CA VAL A 108 -4.75 -1.78 -23.15
C VAL A 108 -3.25 -1.45 -23.10
N SER A 109 -2.76 -0.68 -24.07
CA SER A 109 -1.37 -0.20 -24.05
C SER A 109 -1.10 0.69 -22.82
N GLU A 110 0.16 0.79 -22.39
CA GLU A 110 0.56 1.71 -21.31
C GLU A 110 0.13 3.16 -21.60
N LYS A 111 0.27 3.59 -22.85
CA LYS A 111 -0.10 4.95 -23.26
C LYS A 111 -1.61 5.19 -23.08
N ALA A 112 -2.43 4.22 -23.48
CA ALA A 112 -3.88 4.30 -23.31
C ALA A 112 -4.29 4.29 -21.84
N ALA A 113 -3.70 3.41 -21.02
CA ALA A 113 -3.99 3.38 -19.58
C ALA A 113 -3.59 4.69 -18.88
N LYS A 114 -2.39 5.23 -19.18
CA LYS A 114 -1.96 6.52 -18.63
C LYS A 114 -2.93 7.64 -19.01
N ALA A 115 -3.40 7.66 -20.27
CA ALA A 115 -4.38 8.65 -20.72
C ALA A 115 -5.72 8.52 -19.97
N ALA A 116 -6.21 7.29 -19.76
CA ALA A 116 -7.43 7.03 -19.00
C ALA A 116 -7.32 7.44 -17.52
N ALA A 117 -6.12 7.35 -16.92
CA ALA A 117 -5.89 7.73 -15.53
C ALA A 117 -5.82 9.25 -15.29
N VAL A 118 -5.53 10.07 -16.32
CA VAL A 118 -5.32 11.53 -16.17
C VAL A 118 -6.44 12.23 -15.40
N PRO A 119 -7.73 12.03 -15.68
CA PRO A 119 -8.79 12.73 -14.95
C PRO A 119 -8.80 12.41 -13.45
N VAL A 120 -8.52 11.16 -13.09
CA VAL A 120 -8.47 10.69 -11.70
C VAL A 120 -7.29 11.33 -10.98
N LEU A 121 -6.11 11.29 -11.59
CA LEU A 121 -4.88 11.86 -11.02
C LEU A 121 -5.03 13.37 -10.79
N LYS A 122 -5.65 14.08 -11.74
CA LYS A 122 -6.01 15.49 -11.60
C LYS A 122 -6.95 15.77 -10.43
N ALA A 123 -7.97 14.93 -10.24
CA ALA A 123 -8.90 15.08 -9.13
C ALA A 123 -8.22 14.89 -7.75
N THR A 124 -7.17 14.08 -7.71
CA THR A 124 -6.32 13.86 -6.52
C THR A 124 -5.13 14.82 -6.39
N GLY A 125 -4.96 15.75 -7.34
CA GLY A 125 -3.85 16.71 -7.35
C GLY A 125 -2.48 16.10 -7.65
N GLN A 126 -2.44 15.07 -8.49
CA GLN A 126 -1.23 14.30 -8.83
C GLN A 126 -0.94 14.34 -10.34
N ASP A 127 -1.30 15.44 -11.00
CA ASP A 127 -1.10 15.67 -12.44
C ASP A 127 0.37 15.53 -12.88
N ASP A 128 1.29 15.95 -12.01
CA ASP A 128 2.73 16.00 -12.28
C ASP A 128 3.49 14.78 -11.72
N ALA A 129 2.77 13.78 -11.19
CA ALA A 129 3.38 12.58 -10.64
C ALA A 129 4.01 11.71 -11.74
N ALA A 130 5.12 11.06 -11.42
CA ALA A 130 5.72 10.10 -12.34
C ALA A 130 4.81 8.87 -12.47
N LEU A 131 4.54 8.43 -13.70
CA LEU A 131 3.59 7.34 -13.97
C LEU A 131 4.29 6.07 -14.46
N ASN A 132 4.07 4.96 -13.76
CA ASN A 132 4.43 3.62 -14.17
C ASN A 132 3.16 2.81 -14.50
N ALA A 133 3.10 2.22 -15.70
CA ALA A 133 1.96 1.40 -16.12
C ALA A 133 2.36 -0.02 -16.53
N GLY A 134 3.53 -0.49 -16.08
CA GLY A 134 4.08 -1.80 -16.45
C GLY A 134 3.42 -2.97 -15.72
N GLN A 135 2.67 -2.70 -14.65
CA GLN A 135 2.00 -3.74 -13.86
C GLN A 135 0.68 -4.17 -14.52
N LEU A 136 0.46 -5.49 -14.58
CA LEU A 136 -0.74 -6.14 -15.07
C LEU A 136 -1.37 -7.01 -13.99
N MET A 137 -2.70 -7.08 -13.98
CA MET A 137 -3.53 -7.96 -13.16
C MET A 137 -4.54 -8.66 -14.07
N GLY A 138 -4.12 -9.73 -14.75
CA GLY A 138 -4.91 -10.33 -15.83
C GLY A 138 -4.96 -9.40 -17.04
N ASP A 139 -6.17 -9.09 -17.51
CA ASP A 139 -6.46 -8.13 -18.58
C ASP A 139 -6.45 -6.66 -18.11
N VAL A 140 -6.36 -6.43 -16.80
CA VAL A 140 -6.35 -5.09 -16.20
C VAL A 140 -4.92 -4.54 -16.13
N ARG A 141 -4.72 -3.31 -16.62
CA ARG A 141 -3.46 -2.57 -16.44
C ARG A 141 -3.53 -1.64 -15.24
N VAL A 142 -2.48 -1.63 -14.43
CA VAL A 142 -2.37 -0.74 -13.26
C VAL A 142 -1.45 0.43 -13.59
N VAL A 143 -1.95 1.65 -13.43
CA VAL A 143 -1.20 2.90 -13.51
C VAL A 143 -0.90 3.36 -12.08
N ASN A 144 0.37 3.28 -11.69
CA ASN A 144 0.87 3.80 -10.43
C ASN A 144 1.43 5.22 -10.64
N ALA A 145 0.95 6.17 -9.84
CA ALA A 145 1.44 7.53 -9.78
C ALA A 145 2.22 7.73 -8.47
N ASP A 146 3.50 8.10 -8.60
CA ASP A 146 4.40 8.35 -7.48
C ASP A 146 4.58 9.87 -7.31
N PRO A 147 3.84 10.52 -6.39
CA PRO A 147 3.97 11.95 -6.19
C PRO A 147 5.31 12.29 -5.51
N LYS A 148 5.79 13.50 -5.76
CA LYS A 148 6.89 14.08 -5.00
C LYS A 148 6.33 15.00 -3.93
N ILE A 149 6.90 14.95 -2.73
CA ILE A 149 6.54 15.82 -1.61
C ILE A 149 7.79 16.65 -1.27
N ASP A 150 7.67 17.98 -1.35
CA ASP A 150 8.80 18.91 -1.29
C ASP A 150 9.93 18.53 -2.28
N GLY A 151 9.56 18.00 -3.46
CA GLY A 151 10.49 17.57 -4.50
C GLY A 151 11.14 16.20 -4.27
N LEU A 152 10.89 15.56 -3.13
CA LEU A 152 11.44 14.24 -2.77
C LEU A 152 10.49 13.11 -3.19
N PRO A 153 11.02 11.98 -3.68
CA PRO A 153 10.20 10.81 -3.99
C PRO A 153 9.60 10.21 -2.71
N THR A 154 8.37 9.71 -2.80
CA THR A 154 7.70 9.02 -1.70
C THR A 154 7.72 7.51 -1.88
N TYR A 155 7.82 6.77 -0.78
CA TYR A 155 7.56 5.33 -0.75
C TYR A 155 6.24 5.05 -0.03
N GLY A 156 5.41 4.17 -0.60
CA GLY A 156 4.12 3.79 -0.01
C GLY A 156 3.01 4.85 -0.06
N TRP A 157 3.24 5.97 -0.78
CA TRP A 157 2.26 7.06 -0.95
C TRP A 157 1.64 7.12 -2.35
N SER A 158 1.87 6.09 -3.16
CA SER A 158 1.42 6.07 -4.55
C SER A 158 -0.10 6.01 -4.69
N THR A 159 -0.60 6.52 -5.81
CA THR A 159 -1.99 6.32 -6.24
C THR A 159 -2.00 5.27 -7.34
N GLY A 160 -2.83 4.24 -7.17
CA GLY A 160 -3.04 3.19 -8.17
C GLY A 160 -4.37 3.37 -8.88
N VAL A 161 -4.37 3.40 -10.21
CA VAL A 161 -5.58 3.40 -11.06
C VAL A 161 -5.57 2.13 -11.91
N GLN A 162 -6.66 1.36 -11.85
CA GLN A 162 -6.83 0.13 -12.60
C GLN A 162 -7.68 0.40 -13.85
N VAL A 163 -7.17 0.01 -15.01
CA VAL A 163 -7.79 0.24 -16.31
C VAL A 163 -8.07 -1.10 -16.98
N GLY A 164 -9.33 -1.35 -17.33
CA GLY A 164 -9.76 -2.57 -17.99
C GLY A 164 -9.31 -2.65 -19.46
N PRO A 165 -9.53 -3.81 -20.12
CA PRO A 165 -9.19 -4.01 -21.53
C PRO A 165 -10.01 -3.11 -22.49
N ASP A 166 -11.15 -2.59 -22.03
CA ASP A 166 -11.98 -1.61 -22.73
C ASP A 166 -11.49 -0.15 -22.57
N GLY A 167 -10.47 0.08 -21.74
CA GLY A 167 -9.92 1.41 -21.45
C GLY A 167 -10.67 2.17 -20.36
N GLU A 168 -11.68 1.57 -19.73
CA GLU A 168 -12.41 2.17 -18.62
C GLU A 168 -11.67 1.98 -17.30
N VAL A 169 -11.85 2.94 -16.38
CA VAL A 169 -11.34 2.79 -15.01
C VAL A 169 -12.25 1.83 -14.25
N THR A 170 -11.68 0.70 -13.83
CA THR A 170 -12.38 -0.41 -13.15
C THR A 170 -12.10 -0.45 -11.65
N GLY A 171 -11.04 0.21 -11.20
CA GLY A 171 -10.68 0.26 -9.79
C GLY A 171 -9.58 1.28 -9.50
N GLY A 172 -9.30 1.48 -8.22
CA GLY A 172 -8.18 2.30 -7.80
C GLY A 172 -8.15 2.59 -6.31
N SER A 173 -7.03 3.10 -5.84
CA SER A 173 -6.85 3.55 -4.47
C SER A 173 -5.77 4.61 -4.35
N GLY A 174 -5.84 5.40 -3.29
CA GLY A 174 -4.83 6.41 -3.00
C GLY A 174 -5.22 7.33 -1.85
N HIS A 175 -4.68 8.54 -1.89
CA HIS A 175 -4.87 9.59 -0.88
C HIS A 175 -5.48 10.84 -1.53
N LEU A 176 -6.34 11.56 -0.81
CA LEU A 176 -7.05 12.72 -1.34
C LEU A 176 -6.59 14.06 -0.72
N LYS A 177 -6.00 14.03 0.47
CA LYS A 177 -5.44 15.21 1.13
C LYS A 177 -3.93 15.26 0.93
N ALA A 178 -3.45 16.44 0.52
CA ALA A 178 -2.04 16.75 0.53
C ALA A 178 -1.48 16.71 1.96
N LEU A 179 -0.20 16.37 2.07
CA LEU A 179 0.53 16.38 3.33
C LEU A 179 0.94 17.81 3.69
N GLU A 180 0.87 18.13 4.98
CA GLU A 180 1.34 19.41 5.52
C GLU A 180 2.80 19.29 5.96
N LYS A 181 3.61 20.29 5.62
CA LYS A 181 5.00 20.39 6.06
C LYS A 181 5.05 20.60 7.57
N GLY A 182 5.81 19.75 8.25
CA GLY A 182 6.07 19.81 9.68
C GLY A 182 7.47 20.32 9.98
N ALA A 183 8.04 19.82 11.09
CA ALA A 183 9.40 20.15 11.51
C ALA A 183 10.45 19.64 10.52
N VAL A 184 11.59 20.32 10.45
CA VAL A 184 12.73 19.97 9.61
C VAL A 184 13.81 19.35 10.50
N TYR A 185 14.42 18.26 10.03
CA TYR A 185 15.47 17.55 10.74
C TYR A 185 16.67 17.29 9.82
N PRO A 186 17.89 17.20 10.38
CA PRO A 186 19.05 16.72 9.63
C PRO A 186 18.80 15.32 9.07
N ALA A 187 19.16 15.14 7.80
CA ALA A 187 19.11 13.85 7.13
C ALA A 187 20.48 13.18 7.18
N VAL A 188 20.47 11.84 7.17
CA VAL A 188 21.70 11.04 7.05
C VAL A 188 21.94 10.76 5.59
N GLY A 189 23.15 11.09 5.09
CA GLY A 189 23.56 10.80 3.73
C GLY A 189 23.63 9.31 3.42
N ALA A 190 23.56 8.95 2.14
CA ALA A 190 23.45 7.56 1.69
C ALA A 190 24.65 6.68 2.12
N ASP A 191 25.88 7.22 2.13
CA ASP A 191 27.08 6.52 2.62
C ASP A 191 26.96 6.11 4.09
N GLU A 192 26.50 7.05 4.92
CA GLU A 192 26.36 6.83 6.35
C GLU A 192 25.18 5.89 6.64
N ALA A 193 24.08 6.02 5.90
CA ALA A 193 22.96 5.09 5.97
C ALA A 193 23.39 3.64 5.63
N LEU A 194 24.23 3.45 4.60
CA LEU A 194 24.76 2.14 4.24
C LEU A 194 25.70 1.57 5.33
N LYS A 195 26.54 2.40 5.96
CA LYS A 195 27.37 1.99 7.08
C LYS A 195 26.52 1.54 8.27
N GLN A 196 25.47 2.28 8.61
CA GLN A 196 24.56 1.94 9.70
C GLN A 196 23.78 0.63 9.41
N LEU A 197 23.28 0.45 8.19
CA LEU A 197 22.63 -0.80 7.76
C LEU A 197 23.58 -2.00 7.94
N ASN A 198 24.84 -1.86 7.52
CA ASN A 198 25.86 -2.89 7.67
C ASN A 198 26.29 -3.12 9.13
N ALA A 199 26.23 -2.11 9.99
CA ALA A 199 26.49 -2.28 11.41
C ALA A 199 25.34 -3.05 12.09
N ALA A 200 24.09 -2.71 11.75
CA ALA A 200 22.90 -3.37 12.27
C ALA A 200 22.81 -4.84 11.85
N SER A 201 23.21 -5.19 10.62
CA SER A 201 23.24 -6.58 10.14
C SER A 201 24.26 -7.46 10.86
N ARG A 202 25.31 -6.87 11.45
CA ARG A 202 26.32 -7.57 12.26
C ARG A 202 25.85 -7.83 13.70
N GLY A 203 24.95 -6.99 14.22
CA GLY A 203 24.46 -7.07 15.61
C GLY A 203 23.52 -8.24 15.90
N LYS A 204 23.00 -8.92 14.87
CA LYS A 204 22.15 -10.12 15.03
C LYS A 204 22.92 -11.45 15.04
N GLY A 205 24.25 -11.39 15.09
CA GLY A 205 25.12 -12.55 14.92
C GLY A 205 25.13 -13.53 16.09
N ASP A 206 25.18 -13.07 17.35
CA ASP A 206 25.48 -13.99 18.47
C ASP A 206 24.83 -13.63 19.83
N ALA A 207 24.08 -12.53 19.94
CA ALA A 207 23.56 -12.06 21.24
C ALA A 207 22.04 -12.27 21.46
N ASP A 208 21.31 -12.82 20.48
CA ASP A 208 19.85 -13.00 20.57
C ASP A 208 19.39 -14.42 20.16
N ARG A 209 20.26 -15.41 20.35
CA ARG A 209 19.88 -16.85 20.29
C ARG A 209 19.19 -17.32 21.57
N ASP A 210 18.65 -16.42 22.39
CA ASP A 210 17.94 -16.74 23.64
C ASP A 210 16.43 -16.47 23.56
N ILE A 211 15.86 -16.38 22.36
CA ILE A 211 14.42 -16.53 22.16
C ILE A 211 14.10 -18.04 22.19
N GLY A 212 14.09 -18.59 23.39
CA GLY A 212 13.83 -20.02 23.62
C GLY A 212 13.99 -20.51 25.06
N GLY A 213 14.23 -19.62 26.04
CA GLY A 213 14.21 -19.98 27.45
C GLY A 213 12.77 -20.21 27.92
N CYS A 214 12.37 -21.47 28.11
CA CYS A 214 11.12 -21.83 28.77
C CYS A 214 10.95 -21.03 30.07
N ALA A 215 9.74 -20.52 30.32
CA ALA A 215 9.41 -19.87 31.58
C ALA A 215 9.81 -20.78 32.75
N THR A 216 10.73 -20.32 33.60
CA THR A 216 11.10 -21.04 34.82
C THR A 216 9.96 -20.88 35.83
N PRO A 217 9.47 -21.96 36.47
CA PRO A 217 8.49 -21.84 37.54
C PRO A 217 9.08 -21.01 38.68
N VAL A 218 8.35 -20.00 39.14
CA VAL A 218 8.70 -19.29 40.38
C VAL A 218 8.34 -20.22 41.55
N PRO A 219 9.29 -20.60 42.43
CA PRO A 219 8.97 -21.45 43.58
C PRO A 219 8.02 -20.74 44.54
N LEU A 220 7.05 -21.47 45.11
CA LEU A 220 6.31 -20.99 46.28
C LEU A 220 7.25 -20.87 47.48
N GLU A 221 7.02 -19.86 48.32
CA GLU A 221 7.86 -19.55 49.48
C GLU A 221 7.93 -20.74 50.45
N GLY A 222 9.14 -21.30 50.61
CA GLY A 222 9.44 -22.35 51.58
C GLY A 222 10.12 -23.60 51.01
N GLU A 223 10.23 -23.76 49.70
CA GLU A 223 10.90 -24.92 49.09
C GLU A 223 12.31 -24.61 48.54
N PRO A 224 13.27 -25.55 48.63
CA PRO A 224 14.61 -25.35 48.10
C PRO A 224 14.61 -25.32 46.56
N LYS A 225 15.41 -24.42 45.98
CA LYS A 225 15.58 -24.28 44.52
C LYS A 225 16.02 -25.61 43.89
N PRO A 226 15.38 -26.09 42.81
CA PRO A 226 15.87 -27.22 42.06
C PRO A 226 17.23 -26.89 41.42
N SER A 227 18.19 -27.81 41.54
CA SER A 227 19.45 -27.76 40.79
C SER A 227 19.22 -28.15 39.34
N ASP A 228 19.62 -27.26 38.43
CA ASP A 228 19.69 -27.34 36.95
C ASP A 228 18.81 -28.37 36.21
N PRO A 229 17.91 -27.91 35.31
CA PRO A 229 17.19 -28.83 34.44
C PRO A 229 18.14 -29.49 33.43
N GLN A 230 18.32 -30.81 33.54
CA GLN A 230 18.93 -31.60 32.47
C GLN A 230 17.93 -31.70 31.30
N CYS A 231 18.12 -30.84 30.30
CA CYS A 231 17.43 -30.96 29.02
C CYS A 231 17.99 -32.16 28.25
N VAL A 232 17.29 -33.30 28.28
CA VAL A 232 17.52 -34.41 27.36
C VAL A 232 16.66 -34.18 26.11
N PRO A 233 17.24 -34.03 24.90
CA PRO A 233 16.45 -33.94 23.68
C PRO A 233 15.78 -35.28 23.38
N SER A 234 14.46 -35.26 23.16
CA SER A 234 13.72 -36.41 22.67
C SER A 234 13.99 -36.58 21.17
N ASN A 235 14.75 -37.61 20.80
CA ASN A 235 14.89 -38.02 19.40
C ASN A 235 13.64 -38.82 18.99
N GLY A 236 12.65 -38.12 18.44
CA GLY A 236 11.46 -38.72 17.83
C GLY A 236 11.78 -39.34 16.47
N LYS A 237 11.43 -40.62 16.32
CA LYS A 237 11.50 -41.44 15.12
C LYS A 237 10.23 -41.27 14.28
#